data_AF-A0A089LNF3-F1
#
_entry.id   AF-A0A089LNF3-F1
#
_cell.length_a   1.000
_cell.length_b   1.000
_cell.length_c   1.000
_cell.angle_alpha   90.00
_cell.angle_beta   90.00
_cell.angle_gamma   90.00
#
_symmetry.space_group_name_H-M   'P 1'
#
loop_
_entity.id
_entity.type
_entity.pdbx_description
1 polymer ?
#
loop_
_entity_poly.entity_id
_entity_poly.type
_entity_poly.pdbx_seq_one_letter_code
_entity_poly.pdbx_strand_id
1 'polypeptide(L)'
;MAGRELASKLLKTAALLSDSRVAGYIPRTREYSAAGLLAMLGRYGNVVIKPVVGGGGYGVIKVFRDHRGYGFTYMHNTRIYRDFASMRYALDRFKVKRRYLIQQGISLARISGRPIDYRVKVVKNGDHWEFRSMVGRVARPGLFVTNLCKGGTMLSCRQGLSRSLPRVRTSAKKAEMRRLTLVCIELLERHFPGIGELGFDYAVDQRGKIWILEVNTRPK
;
A
#
# COMPACT_ATOMS: atom_id res chain seq x y z
N MET A 1 -27.44 -0.71 -4.59
CA MET A 1 -27.23 0.04 -3.32
C MET A 1 -25.75 0.07 -3.01
N ALA A 2 -25.20 1.20 -2.57
CA ALA A 2 -23.80 1.27 -2.14
C ALA A 2 -23.61 0.40 -0.89
N GLY A 3 -22.70 -0.58 -0.95
CA GLY A 3 -22.45 -1.49 0.17
C GLY A 3 -21.79 -0.79 1.38
N ARG A 4 -21.68 -1.51 2.50
CA ARG A 4 -21.02 -1.07 3.73
C ARG A 4 -19.63 -0.51 3.44
N GLU A 5 -19.34 0.67 3.96
CA GLU A 5 -18.02 1.29 3.88
C GLU A 5 -17.25 1.07 5.19
N LEU A 6 -15.98 0.67 5.08
CA LEU A 6 -15.05 0.55 6.21
C LEU A 6 -13.82 1.43 5.98
N ALA A 7 -13.78 2.55 6.70
CA ALA A 7 -12.74 3.55 6.55
C ALA A 7 -11.39 3.13 7.17
N SER A 8 -11.41 2.37 8.27
CA SER A 8 -10.22 2.03 9.06
C SER A 8 -9.30 1.03 8.33
N LYS A 9 -8.08 1.46 7.98
CA LYS A 9 -7.05 0.58 7.42
C LYS A 9 -6.64 -0.51 8.41
N LEU A 10 -6.60 -0.21 9.71
CA LEU A 10 -6.18 -1.16 10.74
C LEU A 10 -7.17 -2.32 10.88
N LEU A 11 -8.48 -2.06 10.86
CA LEU A 11 -9.50 -3.12 10.93
C LEU A 11 -9.41 -4.09 9.76
N LYS A 12 -9.29 -3.56 8.54
CA LYS A 12 -9.09 -4.39 7.33
C LYS A 12 -7.78 -5.16 7.39
N THR A 13 -6.71 -4.54 7.87
CA THR A 13 -5.40 -5.21 8.02
C THR A 13 -5.48 -6.35 9.04
N ALA A 14 -6.15 -6.14 10.17
CA ALA A 14 -6.35 -7.17 11.19
C ALA A 14 -7.15 -8.37 10.65
N ALA A 15 -8.22 -8.13 9.91
CA ALA A 15 -9.01 -9.19 9.28
C ALA A 15 -8.22 -10.00 8.24
N LEU A 16 -7.26 -9.39 7.53
CA LEU A 16 -6.39 -10.11 6.60
C LEU A 16 -5.26 -10.86 7.31
N LEU A 17 -4.81 -10.37 8.46
CA LEU A 17 -3.76 -11.01 9.26
C LEU A 17 -4.26 -12.24 10.04
N SER A 18 -5.57 -12.40 10.22
CA SER A 18 -6.15 -13.56 10.90
C SER A 18 -6.10 -14.85 10.08
N ASP A 19 -5.74 -14.79 8.79
CA ASP A 19 -5.63 -15.95 7.91
C ASP A 19 -4.20 -16.14 7.41
N SER A 20 -3.63 -17.34 7.65
CA SER A 20 -2.26 -17.69 7.29
C SER A 20 -2.00 -17.68 5.78
N ARG A 21 -3.02 -17.89 4.95
CA ARG A 21 -2.94 -17.83 3.48
C ARG A 21 -2.67 -16.41 2.99
N VAL A 22 -3.01 -15.38 3.78
CA VAL A 22 -2.88 -13.96 3.42
C VAL A 22 -1.82 -13.24 4.24
N ALA A 23 -1.60 -13.60 5.50
CA ALA A 23 -0.74 -12.86 6.44
C ALA A 23 0.69 -12.62 5.91
N GLY A 24 1.26 -13.58 5.15
CA GLY A 24 2.59 -13.46 4.54
C GLY A 24 2.73 -12.39 3.45
N TYR A 25 1.60 -11.89 2.93
CA TYR A 25 1.51 -10.84 1.92
C TYR A 25 1.28 -9.45 2.53
N ILE A 26 1.04 -9.35 3.84
CA ILE A 26 0.83 -8.07 4.52
C ILE A 26 2.17 -7.52 5.02
N PRO A 27 2.59 -6.32 4.59
CA PRO A 27 3.76 -5.67 5.19
C PRO A 27 3.56 -5.49 6.68
N ARG A 28 4.63 -5.67 7.48
CA ARG A 28 4.54 -5.53 8.93
C ARG A 28 4.00 -4.14 9.28
N THR A 29 2.89 -4.13 10.01
CA THR A 29 2.08 -2.93 10.26
C THR A 29 1.79 -2.81 11.75
N ARG A 30 1.81 -1.60 12.29
CA ARG A 30 1.41 -1.30 13.67
C ARG A 30 0.89 0.12 13.82
N GLU A 31 0.20 0.41 14.91
CA GLU A 31 -0.18 1.78 15.24
C GLU A 31 1.06 2.68 15.46
N TYR A 32 0.94 3.95 15.08
CA TYR A 32 2.05 4.90 15.19
C TYR A 32 2.35 5.26 16.64
N SER A 33 3.61 5.10 17.03
CA SER A 33 4.20 5.73 18.21
C SER A 33 5.66 6.08 17.90
N ALA A 34 6.27 6.99 18.67
CA ALA A 34 7.67 7.36 18.47
C ALA A 34 8.61 6.15 18.64
N ALA A 35 8.42 5.38 19.72
CA ALA A 35 9.15 4.14 19.96
C ALA A 35 8.91 3.10 18.87
N GLY A 36 7.66 2.94 18.42
CA GLY A 36 7.31 2.03 17.33
C GLY A 36 7.97 2.41 16.00
N LEU A 37 8.03 3.71 15.69
CA LEU A 37 8.70 4.23 14.51
C LEU A 37 10.20 3.96 14.55
N LEU A 38 10.85 4.28 15.67
CA LEU A 38 12.27 4.04 15.86
C LEU A 38 12.61 2.55 15.72
N ALA A 39 11.84 1.67 16.37
CA ALA A 39 12.04 0.23 16.30
C ALA A 39 11.86 -0.32 14.87
N MET A 40 10.84 0.13 14.15
CA MET A 40 10.63 -0.32 12.76
C MET A 40 11.69 0.26 11.80
N LEU A 41 12.18 1.47 12.03
CA LEU A 41 13.31 2.02 11.27
C LEU A 41 14.60 1.23 11.53
N GLY A 42 14.86 0.83 12.79
CA GLY A 42 15.99 -0.02 13.11
C GLY A 42 15.93 -1.39 12.42
N ARG A 43 14.73 -1.98 12.31
CA ARG A 43 14.54 -3.30 11.69
C ARG A 43 14.53 -3.29 10.16
N TYR A 44 13.92 -2.28 9.53
CA TYR A 44 13.66 -2.28 8.08
C TYR A 44 14.42 -1.19 7.32
N GLY A 45 15.05 -0.24 8.00
CA GLY A 45 15.72 0.94 7.42
C GLY A 45 14.76 1.96 6.82
N ASN A 46 13.58 1.55 6.35
CA ASN A 46 12.57 2.42 5.77
C ASN A 46 11.15 1.93 6.05
N VAL A 47 10.25 2.87 6.29
CA VAL A 47 8.85 2.66 6.59
C VAL A 47 7.98 3.69 5.90
N VAL A 48 6.69 3.41 5.81
CA VAL A 48 5.66 4.37 5.40
C VAL A 48 4.74 4.59 6.58
N ILE A 49 4.51 5.86 6.93
CA ILE A 49 3.45 6.23 7.87
C ILE A 49 2.28 6.81 7.10
N LYS A 50 1.05 6.44 7.50
CA LYS A 50 -0.18 6.89 6.84
C LYS A 50 -1.33 7.06 7.85
N PRO A 51 -2.28 7.98 7.63
CA PRO A 51 -3.47 8.08 8.47
C PRO A 51 -4.24 6.76 8.48
N VAL A 52 -4.75 6.36 9.64
CA VAL A 52 -5.58 5.14 9.78
C VAL A 52 -6.85 5.27 8.93
N VAL A 53 -7.40 6.49 8.86
CA VAL A 53 -8.56 6.87 8.03
C VAL A 53 -8.16 8.01 7.08
N GLY A 54 -8.38 7.79 5.78
CA GLY A 54 -8.05 8.72 4.71
C GLY A 54 -7.94 8.01 3.35
N GLY A 55 -7.69 8.76 2.28
CA GLY A 55 -7.58 8.23 0.92
C GLY A 55 -6.71 9.11 0.01
N GLY A 56 -6.50 8.65 -1.23
CA GLY A 56 -5.80 9.42 -2.27
C GLY A 56 -4.32 9.71 -2.01
N GLY A 57 -3.70 9.02 -1.04
CA GLY A 57 -2.30 9.23 -0.67
C GLY A 57 -2.05 10.49 0.17
N TYR A 58 -3.10 11.17 0.63
CA TYR A 58 -2.95 12.34 1.50
C TYR A 58 -2.45 11.94 2.90
N GLY A 59 -1.48 12.68 3.41
CA GLY A 59 -0.83 12.40 4.70
C GLY A 59 0.10 11.17 4.70
N VAL A 60 0.34 10.52 3.56
CA VAL A 60 1.29 9.41 3.44
C VAL A 60 2.71 9.97 3.40
N ILE A 61 3.57 9.48 4.29
CA ILE A 61 4.95 9.96 4.44
C ILE A 61 5.88 8.76 4.48
N LYS A 62 6.92 8.75 3.65
CA LYS A 62 8.01 7.78 3.76
C LYS A 62 8.98 8.28 4.83
N VAL A 63 9.36 7.42 5.77
CA VAL A 63 10.39 7.71 6.78
C VAL A 63 11.50 6.69 6.62
N PHE A 64 12.76 7.12 6.71
CA PHE A 64 13.92 6.27 6.48
C PHE A 64 15.09 6.65 7.38
N ARG A 65 16.02 5.71 7.53
CA ARG A 65 17.32 5.89 8.14
C ARG A 65 18.37 5.43 7.13
N ASP A 66 19.37 6.26 6.87
CA ASP A 66 20.53 5.94 6.04
C ASP A 66 21.83 6.42 6.71
N HIS A 67 22.95 6.38 5.98
CA HIS A 67 24.26 6.81 6.50
C HIS A 67 24.33 8.29 6.90
N ARG A 68 23.41 9.13 6.44
CA ARG A 68 23.33 10.57 6.78
C ARG A 68 22.49 10.83 8.03
N GLY A 69 21.80 9.82 8.55
CA GLY A 69 20.92 9.92 9.71
C GLY A 69 19.49 9.51 9.40
N TYR A 70 18.52 10.32 9.85
CA TYR A 70 17.09 10.06 9.73
C TYR A 70 16.44 11.05 8.78
N GLY A 71 15.52 10.59 7.95
CA GLY A 71 14.83 11.45 7.01
C GLY A 71 13.40 11.04 6.75
N PHE A 72 12.67 11.94 6.12
CA PHE A 72 11.35 11.64 5.58
C PHE A 72 11.12 12.33 4.25
N THR A 73 10.27 11.73 3.44
CA THR A 73 9.79 12.28 2.17
C THR A 73 8.28 12.44 2.24
N TYR A 74 7.81 13.67 2.08
CA TYR A 74 6.41 14.00 1.88
C TYR A 74 6.21 14.59 0.49
N MET A 75 5.41 13.92 -0.34
CA MET A 75 5.31 14.21 -1.77
C MET A 75 6.70 14.16 -2.45
N HIS A 76 7.23 15.29 -2.91
CA HIS A 76 8.56 15.42 -3.52
C HIS A 76 9.61 15.99 -2.55
N ASN A 77 9.20 16.44 -1.37
CA ASN A 77 10.08 17.12 -0.42
C ASN A 77 10.72 16.10 0.52
N THR A 78 12.04 16.00 0.47
CA THR A 78 12.83 15.16 1.37
C THR A 78 13.58 16.03 2.37
N ARG A 79 13.53 15.66 3.64
CA ARG A 79 14.29 16.30 4.72
C ARG A 79 15.11 15.26 5.47
N ILE A 80 16.33 15.62 5.82
CA ILE A 80 17.31 14.74 6.49
C ILE A 80 17.83 15.47 7.73
N TYR A 81 18.00 14.72 8.80
CA TYR A 81 18.44 15.16 10.11
C TYR A 81 19.45 14.14 10.65
N ARG A 82 20.41 14.60 11.46
CA ARG A 82 21.45 13.73 12.02
C ARG A 82 20.87 12.71 13.02
N ASP A 83 19.87 13.12 13.80
CA ASP A 83 19.28 12.32 14.87
C ASP A 83 17.76 12.12 14.70
N PHE A 84 17.24 11.12 15.41
CA PHE A 84 15.83 10.75 15.35
C PHE A 84 14.92 11.81 15.97
N ALA A 85 15.33 12.45 17.07
CA ALA A 85 14.50 13.42 17.79
C ALA A 85 14.24 14.67 16.94
N SER A 86 15.27 15.22 16.29
CA SER A 86 15.14 16.35 15.36
C SER A 86 14.23 16.04 14.17
N MET A 87 14.41 14.85 13.55
CA MET A 87 13.54 14.39 12.48
C MET A 87 12.09 14.26 12.96
N ARG A 88 11.91 13.67 14.15
CA ARG A 88 10.63 13.51 14.84
C ARG A 88 10.13 14.80 15.48
N TYR A 89 10.84 15.91 15.48
CA TYR A 89 10.20 17.19 15.74
C TYR A 89 9.59 17.72 14.42
N ALA A 90 10.38 17.66 13.35
CA ALA A 90 9.95 18.17 12.06
C ALA A 90 8.78 17.42 11.43
N LEU A 91 8.78 16.08 11.46
CA LEU A 91 7.77 15.24 10.78
C LEU A 91 6.32 15.46 11.31
N ASP A 92 6.13 16.08 12.48
CA ASP A 92 4.83 16.14 13.20
C ASP A 92 4.05 17.31 12.65
N ARG A 93 4.78 18.33 12.17
CA ARG A 93 4.28 19.43 11.36
C ARG A 93 3.79 18.97 9.98
N PHE A 94 4.25 17.83 9.48
CA PHE A 94 3.82 17.25 8.19
C PHE A 94 2.69 16.22 8.33
N LYS A 95 2.54 15.62 9.51
CA LYS A 95 1.41 14.74 9.79
C LYS A 95 0.14 15.57 9.81
N VAL A 96 -0.95 14.98 9.31
CA VAL A 96 -2.26 15.55 9.55
C VAL A 96 -2.72 15.23 10.97
N LYS A 97 -3.59 16.05 11.55
CA LYS A 97 -4.16 15.85 12.89
C LYS A 97 -5.12 14.64 12.92
N ARG A 98 -4.57 13.42 12.84
CA ARG A 98 -5.29 12.14 12.85
C ARG A 98 -4.44 11.05 13.48
N ARG A 99 -5.06 9.91 13.80
CA ARG A 99 -4.34 8.66 14.12
C ARG A 99 -3.58 8.15 12.89
N TYR A 100 -2.36 7.67 13.12
CA TYR A 100 -1.48 7.14 12.09
C TYR A 100 -1.14 5.68 12.37
N LEU A 101 -0.72 4.97 11.32
CA LEU A 101 -0.08 3.67 11.42
C LEU A 101 1.32 3.76 10.79
N ILE A 102 2.19 2.83 11.17
CA ILE A 102 3.50 2.59 10.57
C ILE A 102 3.44 1.26 9.83
N GLN A 103 3.90 1.25 8.59
CA GLN A 103 3.96 0.08 7.73
C GLN A 103 5.38 -0.09 7.20
N GLN A 104 5.88 -1.32 7.15
CA GLN A 104 7.16 -1.65 6.53
C GLN A 104 7.22 -1.08 5.11
N GLY A 105 8.31 -0.41 4.78
CA GLY A 105 8.55 0.10 3.43
C GLY A 105 8.94 -1.06 2.50
N ILE A 106 8.30 -1.13 1.34
CA ILE A 106 8.55 -2.17 0.34
C ILE A 106 9.35 -1.56 -0.82
N SER A 107 10.43 -2.24 -1.21
CA SER A 107 11.21 -1.91 -2.42
C SER A 107 10.45 -2.35 -3.66
N LEU A 108 9.52 -1.51 -4.10
CA LEU A 108 8.66 -1.77 -5.26
C LEU A 108 9.49 -2.02 -6.53
N ALA A 109 8.97 -2.89 -7.39
CA ALA A 109 9.38 -2.97 -8.78
C ALA A 109 9.19 -1.59 -9.47
N ARG A 110 9.98 -1.34 -10.52
CA ARG A 110 10.08 -0.01 -11.13
C ARG A 110 10.03 -0.09 -12.64
N ILE A 111 9.50 0.96 -13.26
CA ILE A 111 9.58 1.22 -14.70
C ILE A 111 10.32 2.54 -14.86
N SER A 112 11.49 2.52 -15.53
CA SER A 112 12.32 3.72 -15.74
C SER A 112 12.58 4.47 -14.42
N GLY A 113 12.97 3.74 -13.37
CA GLY A 113 13.24 4.31 -12.04
C GLY A 113 11.99 4.69 -11.22
N ARG A 114 10.78 4.69 -11.78
CA ARG A 114 9.54 5.07 -11.10
C ARG A 114 8.85 3.83 -10.49
N PRO A 115 8.43 3.87 -9.21
CA PRO A 115 7.73 2.74 -8.61
C PRO A 115 6.38 2.49 -9.28
N ILE A 116 5.97 1.21 -9.31
CA ILE A 116 4.67 0.76 -9.79
C ILE A 116 3.95 -0.05 -8.71
N ASP A 117 2.64 0.11 -8.64
CA ASP A 117 1.73 -0.79 -7.92
C ASP A 117 0.60 -1.27 -8.86
N TYR A 118 -0.28 -2.13 -8.36
CA TYR A 118 -1.37 -2.73 -9.11
C TYR A 118 -2.69 -2.58 -8.36
N ARG A 119 -3.65 -1.89 -8.98
CA ARG A 119 -5.02 -1.75 -8.49
C ARG A 119 -5.88 -2.86 -9.06
N VAL A 120 -6.52 -3.61 -8.18
CA VAL A 120 -7.57 -4.58 -8.53
C VAL A 120 -8.89 -4.09 -8.00
N LYS A 121 -9.87 -3.87 -8.87
CA LYS A 121 -11.24 -3.53 -8.49
C LYS A 121 -12.15 -4.73 -8.69
N VAL A 122 -12.89 -5.08 -7.64
CA VAL A 122 -13.93 -6.11 -7.66
C VAL A 122 -15.23 -5.52 -7.13
N VAL A 123 -16.35 -5.98 -7.67
CA VAL A 123 -17.69 -5.49 -7.32
C VAL A 123 -18.61 -6.69 -7.19
N LYS A 124 -19.46 -6.68 -6.17
CA LYS A 124 -20.47 -7.69 -5.95
C LYS A 124 -21.70 -7.39 -6.83
N ASN A 125 -22.15 -8.39 -7.57
CA ASN A 125 -23.33 -8.37 -8.42
C ASN A 125 -24.26 -9.50 -7.96
N GLY A 126 -25.36 -9.15 -7.29
CA GLY A 126 -26.14 -10.12 -6.52
C GLY A 126 -25.27 -10.78 -5.46
N ASP A 127 -25.14 -12.10 -5.52
CA ASP A 127 -24.31 -12.90 -4.60
C ASP A 127 -22.91 -13.18 -5.10
N HIS A 128 -22.56 -12.75 -6.33
CA HIS A 128 -21.30 -13.08 -6.96
C HIS A 128 -20.34 -11.88 -7.03
N TRP A 129 -19.05 -12.14 -6.80
CA TRP A 129 -18.00 -11.13 -6.96
C TRP A 129 -17.40 -11.16 -8.36
N GLU A 130 -17.38 -10.01 -9.02
CA GLU A 130 -16.83 -9.85 -10.37
C GLU A 130 -15.58 -8.97 -10.36
N PHE A 131 -14.55 -9.37 -11.10
CA PHE A 131 -13.38 -8.53 -11.35
C PHE A 131 -13.73 -7.47 -12.39
N ARG A 132 -13.76 -6.20 -11.99
CA ARG A 132 -14.00 -5.07 -12.89
C ARG A 132 -12.73 -4.60 -13.59
N SER A 133 -11.62 -4.55 -12.87
CA SER A 133 -10.35 -4.11 -13.47
C SER A 133 -9.13 -4.60 -12.71
N MET A 134 -8.02 -4.66 -13.43
CA MET A 134 -6.69 -4.90 -12.88
C MET A 134 -5.68 -4.09 -13.70
N VAL A 135 -5.16 -3.02 -13.09
CA VAL A 135 -4.31 -2.02 -13.77
C VAL A 135 -3.04 -1.78 -12.98
N GLY A 136 -1.94 -1.50 -13.68
CA GLY A 136 -0.70 -1.00 -13.09
C GLY A 136 -0.73 0.53 -12.97
N ARG A 137 -0.20 1.10 -11.89
CA ARG A 137 -0.10 2.55 -11.70
C ARG A 137 1.33 2.93 -11.40
N VAL A 138 1.94 3.66 -12.33
CA VAL A 138 3.32 4.14 -12.21
C VAL A 138 3.30 5.51 -11.54
N ALA A 139 4.03 5.68 -10.45
CA ALA A 139 4.13 6.96 -9.74
C ALA A 139 4.64 8.06 -10.65
N ARG A 140 4.21 9.31 -10.46
CA ARG A 140 4.79 10.48 -11.15
C ARG A 140 6.31 10.56 -10.86
N PRO A 141 7.15 11.04 -11.79
CA PRO A 141 8.57 11.26 -11.52
C PRO A 141 8.79 12.04 -10.21
N GLY A 142 9.76 11.59 -9.40
CA GLY A 142 10.08 12.18 -8.10
C GLY A 142 9.14 11.82 -6.94
N LEU A 143 7.98 11.20 -7.18
CA LEU A 143 7.09 10.74 -6.11
C LEU A 143 7.31 9.27 -5.77
N PHE A 144 7.23 8.95 -4.47
CA PHE A 144 7.23 7.56 -4.00
C PHE A 144 5.83 6.93 -3.99
N VAL A 145 4.77 7.75 -4.03
CA VAL A 145 3.38 7.31 -4.08
C VAL A 145 2.90 7.15 -5.52
N THR A 146 2.22 6.05 -5.79
CA THR A 146 1.74 5.56 -7.10
C THR A 146 0.30 5.95 -7.42
N ASN A 147 -0.38 6.66 -6.52
CA ASN A 147 -1.78 7.03 -6.69
C ASN A 147 -2.02 7.93 -7.91
N LEU A 148 -2.98 7.56 -8.77
CA LEU A 148 -3.34 8.29 -9.98
C LEU A 148 -3.76 9.73 -9.71
N CYS A 149 -4.44 9.99 -8.59
CA CYS A 149 -4.80 11.35 -8.15
C CYS A 149 -3.60 12.30 -7.94
N LYS A 150 -2.36 11.78 -8.02
CA LYS A 150 -1.11 12.56 -7.95
C LYS A 150 -0.39 12.64 -9.30
N GLY A 151 -1.08 12.37 -10.41
CA GLY A 151 -0.53 12.41 -11.76
C GLY A 151 0.25 11.16 -12.14
N GLY A 152 -0.13 10.00 -11.59
CA GLY A 152 0.43 8.71 -11.98
C GLY A 152 0.00 8.29 -13.39
N THR A 153 0.77 7.41 -14.01
CA THR A 153 0.46 6.84 -15.34
C THR A 153 -0.22 5.49 -15.16
N MET A 154 -1.39 5.30 -15.78
CA MET A 154 -2.08 4.00 -15.79
C MET A 154 -1.56 3.12 -16.93
N LEU A 155 -1.35 1.84 -16.64
CA LEU A 155 -1.00 0.81 -17.61
C LEU A 155 -1.95 -0.38 -17.43
N SER A 156 -2.12 -1.20 -18.47
CA SER A 156 -2.70 -2.53 -18.25
C SER A 156 -1.81 -3.32 -17.28
N CYS A 157 -2.40 -4.23 -16.49
CA CYS A 157 -1.63 -5.10 -15.60
C CYS A 157 -0.53 -5.88 -16.35
N ARG A 158 -0.82 -6.33 -17.57
CA ARG A 158 0.15 -7.02 -18.43
C ARG A 158 1.36 -6.15 -18.73
N GLN A 159 1.14 -4.91 -19.21
CA GLN A 159 2.23 -3.97 -19.49
C GLN A 159 3.00 -3.58 -18.23
N GLY A 160 2.30 -3.37 -17.11
CA GLY A 160 2.94 -3.03 -15.85
C GLY A 160 3.87 -4.15 -15.36
N LEU A 161 3.41 -5.40 -15.37
CA LEU A 161 4.21 -6.57 -14.99
C LEU A 161 5.37 -6.81 -15.94
N SER A 162 5.14 -6.82 -17.26
CA SER A 162 6.20 -7.12 -18.24
C SER A 162 7.33 -6.08 -18.23
N ARG A 163 7.01 -4.81 -18.01
CA ARG A 163 7.99 -3.72 -18.00
C ARG A 163 8.76 -3.59 -16.68
N SER A 164 8.13 -3.93 -15.55
CA SER A 164 8.75 -3.79 -14.23
C SER A 164 9.48 -5.04 -13.77
N LEU A 165 9.09 -6.21 -14.29
CA LEU A 165 9.61 -7.52 -13.91
C LEU A 165 9.76 -8.40 -15.17
N PRO A 166 10.68 -8.06 -16.10
CA PRO A 166 10.79 -8.74 -17.40
C PRO A 166 11.15 -10.24 -17.29
N ARG A 167 11.75 -10.65 -16.17
CA ARG A 167 12.12 -12.06 -15.90
C ARG A 167 10.99 -12.88 -15.27
N VAL A 168 9.86 -12.26 -14.92
CA VAL A 168 8.71 -12.94 -14.31
C VAL A 168 7.64 -13.21 -15.36
N ARG A 169 7.09 -14.43 -15.38
CA ARG A 169 5.96 -14.77 -16.26
C ARG A 169 4.73 -13.96 -15.87
N THR A 170 4.42 -12.94 -16.68
CA THR A 170 3.30 -12.00 -16.46
C THR A 170 1.95 -12.68 -16.21
N SER A 171 1.61 -13.71 -16.99
CA SER A 171 0.35 -14.45 -16.85
C SER A 171 0.25 -15.16 -15.50
N ALA A 172 1.34 -15.83 -15.07
CA ALA A 172 1.42 -16.51 -13.79
C ALA A 172 1.27 -15.53 -12.62
N LYS A 173 1.98 -14.39 -12.67
CA LYS A 173 1.90 -13.37 -11.61
C LYS A 173 0.52 -12.71 -11.53
N LYS A 174 -0.11 -12.45 -12.68
CA LYS A 174 -1.50 -11.97 -12.75
C LYS A 174 -2.47 -12.99 -12.12
N ALA A 175 -2.30 -14.27 -12.43
CA ALA A 175 -3.13 -15.34 -11.87
C ALA A 175 -2.95 -15.51 -10.36
N GLU A 176 -1.72 -15.40 -9.86
CA GLU A 176 -1.41 -15.39 -8.42
C GLU A 176 -2.14 -14.25 -7.70
N MET A 177 -2.07 -13.02 -8.24
CA MET A 177 -2.76 -11.86 -7.68
C MET A 177 -4.28 -12.04 -7.67
N ARG A 178 -4.86 -12.66 -8.70
CA ARG A 178 -6.30 -12.99 -8.74
C ARG A 178 -6.69 -14.00 -7.65
N ARG A 179 -5.94 -15.09 -7.50
CA ARG A 179 -6.19 -16.10 -6.47
C ARG A 179 -6.11 -15.48 -5.07
N LEU A 180 -5.07 -14.69 -4.80
CA LEU A 180 -4.93 -13.97 -3.53
C LEU A 180 -6.10 -13.02 -3.28
N THR A 181 -6.57 -12.31 -4.33
CA THR A 181 -7.73 -11.43 -4.23
C THR A 181 -8.99 -12.19 -3.82
N LEU A 182 -9.25 -13.36 -4.40
CA LEU A 182 -10.42 -14.18 -4.06
C LEU A 182 -10.41 -14.60 -2.58
N VAL A 183 -9.27 -15.04 -2.06
CA VAL A 183 -9.13 -15.38 -0.62
C VAL A 183 -9.40 -14.16 0.25
N CYS A 184 -8.88 -12.98 -0.13
CA CYS A 184 -9.12 -11.75 0.63
C CYS A 184 -10.59 -11.30 0.60
N ILE A 185 -11.30 -11.50 -0.52
CA ILE A 185 -12.73 -11.19 -0.62
C ILE A 185 -13.52 -12.02 0.39
N GLU A 186 -13.33 -13.35 0.39
CA GLU A 186 -13.98 -14.27 1.32
C GLU A 186 -13.79 -13.83 2.78
N LEU A 187 -12.54 -13.50 3.15
CA LEU A 187 -12.20 -13.05 4.50
C LEU A 187 -12.85 -11.71 4.87
N LEU A 188 -12.77 -10.73 3.98
CA LEU A 188 -13.30 -9.40 4.24
C LEU A 188 -14.83 -9.41 4.30
N GLU A 189 -15.49 -10.21 3.47
CA GLU A 189 -16.94 -10.35 3.49
C GLU A 189 -17.43 -11.01 4.79
N ARG A 190 -16.73 -12.05 5.26
CA ARG A 190 -17.02 -12.69 6.55
C ARG A 190 -16.87 -11.72 7.73
N HIS A 191 -15.79 -10.94 7.76
CA HIS A 191 -15.55 -10.00 8.87
C HIS A 191 -16.43 -8.74 8.77
N PHE A 192 -16.82 -8.34 7.57
CA PHE A 192 -17.55 -7.12 7.31
C PHE A 192 -18.74 -7.36 6.37
N PRO A 193 -19.81 -8.03 6.86
CA PRO A 193 -21.01 -8.25 6.06
C PRO A 193 -21.57 -6.94 5.49
N GLY A 194 -22.06 -7.01 4.25
CA GLY A 194 -22.64 -5.89 3.52
C GLY A 194 -21.67 -5.09 2.64
N ILE A 195 -20.36 -5.38 2.63
CA ILE A 195 -19.44 -4.79 1.65
C ILE A 195 -19.84 -5.21 0.22
N GLY A 196 -19.85 -4.25 -0.71
CA GLY A 196 -20.26 -4.49 -2.10
C GLY A 196 -19.20 -4.16 -3.15
N GLU A 197 -18.16 -3.42 -2.77
CA GLU A 197 -17.04 -3.09 -3.66
C GLU A 197 -15.72 -3.18 -2.91
N LEU A 198 -14.67 -3.66 -3.57
CA LEU A 198 -13.33 -3.69 -3.02
C LEU A 198 -12.28 -3.25 -4.04
N GLY A 199 -11.34 -2.43 -3.59
CA GLY A 199 -10.16 -2.03 -4.33
C GLY A 199 -8.90 -2.42 -3.59
N PHE A 200 -8.15 -3.38 -4.12
CA PHE A 200 -6.89 -3.83 -3.58
C PHE A 200 -5.74 -3.06 -4.22
N ASP A 201 -4.84 -2.54 -3.39
CA ASP A 201 -3.59 -1.94 -3.79
C ASP A 201 -2.45 -2.94 -3.55
N TYR A 202 -2.09 -3.66 -4.59
CA TYR A 202 -0.98 -4.61 -4.57
C TYR A 202 0.32 -3.95 -4.96
N ALA A 203 1.39 -4.29 -4.26
CA ALA A 203 2.75 -4.08 -4.69
C ALA A 203 3.35 -5.40 -5.19
N VAL A 204 4.33 -5.29 -6.08
CA VAL A 204 5.28 -6.38 -6.33
C VAL A 204 6.66 -5.81 -6.08
N ASP A 205 7.46 -6.48 -5.26
CA ASP A 205 8.84 -6.05 -5.01
C ASP A 205 9.78 -6.48 -6.15
N GLN A 206 11.02 -6.01 -6.08
CA GLN A 206 12.06 -6.30 -7.07
C GLN A 206 12.38 -7.80 -7.23
N ARG A 207 12.00 -8.64 -6.24
CA ARG A 207 12.17 -10.10 -6.28
C ARG A 207 10.92 -10.82 -6.79
N GLY A 208 9.87 -10.08 -7.14
CA GLY A 208 8.62 -10.63 -7.64
C GLY A 208 7.63 -11.05 -6.56
N LYS A 209 7.90 -10.79 -5.27
CA LYS A 209 6.95 -11.10 -4.20
C LYS A 209 5.81 -10.08 -4.18
N ILE A 210 4.58 -10.57 -4.09
CA ILE A 210 3.37 -9.74 -3.97
C ILE A 210 3.25 -9.25 -2.52
N TRP A 211 2.77 -8.02 -2.36
CA TRP A 211 2.40 -7.41 -1.08
C TRP A 211 1.04 -6.72 -1.20
N ILE A 212 0.19 -6.80 -0.18
CA ILE A 212 -1.05 -6.03 -0.10
C ILE A 212 -0.77 -4.76 0.72
N LEU A 213 -0.72 -3.61 0.05
CA LEU A 213 -0.46 -2.34 0.72
C LEU A 213 -1.70 -1.79 1.44
N GLU A 214 -2.87 -1.95 0.81
CA GLU A 214 -4.14 -1.42 1.28
C GLU A 214 -5.33 -2.11 0.60
N VAL A 215 -6.47 -2.15 1.29
CA VAL A 215 -7.78 -2.51 0.72
C VAL A 215 -8.79 -1.39 1.02
N ASN A 216 -9.52 -0.97 -0.01
CA ASN A 216 -10.54 0.08 0.04
C ASN A 216 -11.93 -0.53 -0.20
N THR A 217 -12.92 -0.18 0.61
CA THR A 217 -14.33 -0.61 0.41
C THR A 217 -15.16 0.41 -0.38
N ARG A 218 -14.53 1.49 -0.84
CA ARG A 218 -15.11 2.50 -1.73
C ARG A 218 -14.06 2.93 -2.77
N PRO A 219 -13.65 2.02 -3.66
CA PRO A 219 -12.62 2.31 -4.63
C PRO A 219 -13.13 3.26 -5.71
N LYS A 220 -12.53 4.45 -5.75
CA LYS A 220 -12.57 5.32 -6.93
C LYS A 220 -11.83 4.65 -8.09
#